data_AF-A0A7C9PYS0-F1
#
_entry.id   AF-A0A7C9PYS0-F1
#
_cell.length_a   1.000
_cell.length_b   1.000
_cell.length_c   1.000
_cell.angle_alpha   90.00
_cell.angle_beta   90.00
_cell.angle_gamma   90.00
#
_symmetry.space_group_name_H-M   'P 1'
#
loop_
_entity.id
_entity.type
_entity.pdbx_description
1 polymer ?
#
loop_
_entity_poly.entity_id
_entity_poly.type
_entity_poly.pdbx_seq_one_letter_code
_entity_poly.pdbx_strand_id
1 'polypeptide(L)'
;MDRQEKFTIALLTIVAVMVGIGTNFPTAKTLKSKCFPCPNEPKESPEGKVAKVQGLPETSPGGKSSNVMRVAIANFSANPSGLQADTAVSQQGLALQKAPKKASEQLALSNKWDSALEKATLAVELGKDTNASAETLAKAQSLWEEAIELLRQIPKDADLGKKSATKIEQYKGNLASIEYRLETAQSDFLQPIAQRSGLSSKVKITICHLHSRRCRRLRGNERPRSVASLMKVPVAIALMHKLTTDKIRFDTPLYVDRGNFTEDASHIRVGQTYSLERLLTEMIALSSNIATNQLIDYLGWNYINRILQERGFQNTRIQYKVIGDKIWPRNPGFRANTSTADELTDMMLAIYNREHLGDEVLIRALERQYDRALGFAGLEGAQGKWLGEKTGQTSRVLGTTLAMNLFGETYVITVIDDGFYSEPSIRHFIEEIAEYIFRNGHI
;
A
#
# COMPACT_ATOMS: atom_id res chain seq x y z
N MET A 1 -40.85 -29.61 -13.58
CA MET A 1 -41.69 -30.23 -12.54
C MET A 1 -41.53 -31.74 -12.66
N ASP A 2 -41.01 -32.47 -11.69
CA ASP A 2 -40.42 -32.08 -10.43
C ASP A 2 -39.43 -33.18 -10.02
N ARG A 3 -38.25 -32.75 -9.57
CA ARG A 3 -37.12 -33.57 -9.11
C ARG A 3 -36.73 -33.10 -7.70
N GLN A 4 -37.70 -32.59 -6.91
CA GLN A 4 -37.53 -32.13 -5.53
C GLN A 4 -37.89 -33.16 -4.44
N GLU A 5 -38.37 -34.36 -4.74
CA GLU A 5 -38.80 -35.31 -3.68
C GLU A 5 -37.79 -36.39 -3.27
N LYS A 6 -36.49 -36.25 -3.59
CA LYS A 6 -35.47 -37.28 -3.24
C LYS A 6 -34.30 -36.83 -2.36
N PHE A 7 -34.34 -35.63 -1.77
CA PHE A 7 -33.27 -35.16 -0.89
C PHE A 7 -33.66 -34.88 0.57
N THR A 8 -34.90 -35.14 0.96
CA THR A 8 -35.40 -34.88 2.34
C THR A 8 -35.29 -36.08 3.29
N ILE A 9 -34.59 -37.15 2.90
CA ILE A 9 -34.40 -38.36 3.73
C ILE A 9 -32.89 -38.68 3.83
N ALA A 10 -32.14 -37.78 4.47
CA ALA A 10 -30.78 -38.07 4.93
C ALA A 10 -30.31 -37.18 6.11
N LEU A 11 -31.19 -36.34 6.67
CA LEU A 11 -30.85 -35.38 7.73
C LEU A 11 -31.48 -35.69 9.10
N LEU A 12 -31.97 -36.91 9.31
CA LEU A 12 -32.71 -37.29 10.53
C LEU A 12 -32.15 -38.52 11.25
N THR A 13 -30.83 -38.74 11.13
CA THR A 13 -30.14 -39.81 11.87
C THR A 13 -28.74 -39.35 12.22
N ILE A 14 -28.59 -38.47 13.22
CA ILE A 14 -27.48 -38.31 14.18
C ILE A 14 -27.89 -37.16 15.14
N VAL A 15 -29.06 -37.28 15.76
CA VAL A 15 -29.40 -36.57 17.00
C VAL A 15 -30.19 -37.59 17.82
N ALA A 16 -29.47 -38.35 18.66
CA ALA A 16 -29.96 -39.04 19.87
C ALA A 16 -29.10 -40.29 20.18
N VAL A 17 -27.90 -40.08 20.73
CA VAL A 17 -27.34 -41.01 21.73
C VAL A 17 -26.67 -40.17 22.83
N MET A 18 -27.43 -40.00 23.92
CA MET A 18 -27.06 -39.94 25.35
C MET A 18 -25.69 -39.35 25.74
N VAL A 19 -25.60 -38.23 26.46
CA VAL A 19 -25.89 -38.05 27.91
C VAL A 19 -25.19 -39.09 28.80
N GLY A 20 -24.16 -38.66 29.53
CA GLY A 20 -23.70 -39.32 30.75
C GLY A 20 -22.22 -39.17 31.06
N ILE A 21 -21.92 -38.68 32.28
CA ILE A 21 -20.62 -38.64 32.99
C ILE A 21 -19.73 -37.44 32.58
N GLY A 22 -19.27 -36.52 33.43
CA GLY A 22 -19.15 -36.48 34.89
C GLY A 22 -17.74 -36.04 35.28
N THR A 23 -17.59 -34.79 35.73
CA THR A 23 -16.58 -34.23 36.67
C THR A 23 -15.08 -34.56 36.49
N ASN A 24 -14.26 -33.52 36.22
CA ASN A 24 -13.17 -33.03 37.10
C ASN A 24 -12.11 -32.20 36.35
N PHE A 25 -11.99 -30.92 36.71
CA PHE A 25 -10.79 -30.11 36.50
C PHE A 25 -9.74 -30.44 37.57
N PRO A 26 -8.44 -30.41 37.21
CA PRO A 26 -7.55 -29.56 38.01
C PRO A 26 -6.49 -28.78 37.20
N THR A 27 -6.46 -27.49 37.51
CA THR A 27 -5.30 -26.60 37.76
C THR A 27 -4.13 -26.50 36.78
N ALA A 28 -3.99 -25.28 36.26
CA ALA A 28 -2.78 -24.75 35.67
C ALA A 28 -1.62 -24.75 36.68
N LYS A 29 -0.52 -25.40 36.32
CA LYS A 29 0.79 -25.22 36.98
C LYS A 29 1.57 -24.11 36.28
N THR A 30 1.94 -23.16 37.11
CA THR A 30 2.89 -22.06 36.95
C THR A 30 4.24 -22.52 36.43
N LEU A 31 4.72 -21.90 35.35
CA LEU A 31 6.14 -21.86 34.99
C LEU A 31 6.61 -20.41 35.06
N LYS A 32 7.30 -20.09 36.16
CA LYS A 32 8.10 -18.88 36.35
C LYS A 32 9.35 -19.00 35.48
N SER A 33 9.55 -18.12 34.50
CA SER A 33 10.87 -17.87 33.91
C SER A 33 11.33 -16.47 34.32
N LYS A 34 12.50 -16.45 34.95
CA LYS A 34 13.22 -15.31 35.52
C LYS A 34 13.70 -14.34 34.41
N CYS A 35 13.62 -13.04 34.71
CA CYS A 35 14.24 -11.94 33.96
C CYS A 35 15.77 -11.92 34.12
N PHE A 36 16.48 -11.38 33.11
CA PHE A 36 17.73 -10.61 33.26
C PHE A 36 17.74 -9.43 32.26
N PRO A 37 18.44 -8.32 32.56
CA PRO A 37 18.02 -6.95 32.21
C PRO A 37 18.72 -6.32 31.00
N CYS A 38 18.07 -5.28 30.44
CA CYS A 38 18.61 -4.36 29.43
C CYS A 38 19.55 -3.31 30.05
N PRO A 39 20.59 -2.84 29.34
CA PRO A 39 21.49 -1.80 29.82
C PRO A 39 21.05 -0.36 29.46
N ASN A 40 20.92 0.45 30.52
CA ASN A 40 21.30 1.85 30.73
C ASN A 40 21.08 2.93 29.66
N GLU A 41 20.19 3.88 29.99
CA GLU A 41 20.22 5.29 29.59
C GLU A 41 21.19 6.11 30.49
N PRO A 42 21.84 7.17 29.98
CA PRO A 42 22.46 8.21 30.80
C PRO A 42 21.54 9.42 31.03
N LYS A 43 21.66 9.94 32.26
CA LYS A 43 20.93 11.03 32.91
C LYS A 43 21.29 12.43 32.41
N GLU A 44 20.33 13.33 32.65
CA GLU A 44 20.36 14.79 32.49
C GLU A 44 21.34 15.58 33.38
N SER A 45 21.53 16.85 32.97
CA SER A 45 21.58 18.12 33.75
C SER A 45 22.90 18.93 33.57
N PRO A 46 22.96 20.25 33.88
CA PRO A 46 21.91 21.25 34.15
C PRO A 46 22.08 22.63 33.43
N GLU A 47 21.02 23.43 33.55
CA GLU A 47 20.85 24.91 33.57
C GLU A 47 21.99 25.91 33.22
N GLY A 48 21.62 26.99 32.51
CA GLY A 48 22.38 28.23 32.39
C GLY A 48 21.54 29.43 31.88
N LYS A 49 21.64 30.58 32.59
CA LYS A 49 20.75 31.75 32.60
C LYS A 49 20.93 32.77 31.43
N VAL A 50 19.80 33.40 31.06
CA VAL A 50 19.49 34.84 30.80
C VAL A 50 20.61 35.82 30.38
N ALA A 51 20.38 36.56 29.27
CA ALA A 51 20.65 38.02 29.18
C ALA A 51 19.84 38.73 28.08
N LYS A 52 19.18 39.83 28.46
CA LYS A 52 18.53 40.89 27.65
C LYS A 52 19.60 41.83 27.06
N VAL A 53 19.40 42.37 25.85
CA VAL A 53 19.85 43.72 25.47
C VAL A 53 18.86 44.37 24.49
N GLN A 54 18.51 45.63 24.78
CA GLN A 54 17.66 46.56 24.03
C GLN A 54 18.47 47.34 22.97
N GLY A 55 17.80 47.95 21.97
CA GLY A 55 18.31 49.19 21.35
C GLY A 55 18.05 49.38 19.85
N LEU A 56 16.98 50.09 19.52
CA LEU A 56 16.77 50.96 18.33
C LEU A 56 17.79 52.15 18.36
N PRO A 57 18.03 52.96 17.29
CA PRO A 57 16.99 53.48 16.37
C PRO A 57 17.38 53.72 14.88
N GLU A 58 16.33 54.13 14.17
CA GLU A 58 16.21 54.65 12.81
C GLU A 58 17.11 55.86 12.49
N THR A 59 17.34 56.12 11.19
CA THR A 59 17.00 57.41 10.55
C THR A 59 17.24 57.37 9.03
N SER A 60 16.24 57.83 8.27
CA SER A 60 16.37 58.42 6.93
C SER A 60 16.49 59.95 7.07
N PRO A 61 16.99 60.66 6.05
CA PRO A 61 16.11 61.42 5.14
C PRO A 61 16.61 61.35 3.67
N GLY A 62 15.82 61.52 2.60
CA GLY A 62 14.81 62.53 2.33
C GLY A 62 15.45 63.68 1.51
N GLY A 63 15.10 63.83 0.22
CA GLY A 63 15.56 65.01 -0.56
C GLY A 63 15.33 64.96 -2.07
N LYS A 64 14.29 65.66 -2.52
CA LYS A 64 13.89 65.92 -3.92
C LYS A 64 14.81 66.96 -4.58
N SER A 65 14.93 66.95 -5.91
CA SER A 65 14.69 68.14 -6.76
C SER A 65 14.95 67.87 -8.24
N SER A 66 13.97 68.28 -9.05
CA SER A 66 13.94 68.44 -10.49
C SER A 66 14.94 69.47 -11.03
N ASN A 67 15.37 69.33 -12.28
CA ASN A 67 15.39 70.46 -13.21
C ASN A 67 15.38 70.04 -14.69
N VAL A 68 14.62 70.81 -15.44
CA VAL A 68 14.33 70.74 -16.89
C VAL A 68 15.28 71.71 -17.59
N MET A 69 15.89 71.35 -18.73
CA MET A 69 15.97 72.25 -19.90
C MET A 69 16.64 71.64 -21.16
N ARG A 70 15.87 71.78 -22.25
CA ARG A 70 16.24 72.21 -23.61
C ARG A 70 17.29 71.44 -24.41
N VAL A 71 16.74 70.75 -25.42
CA VAL A 71 17.42 70.26 -26.63
C VAL A 71 17.79 71.44 -27.52
N ALA A 72 19.07 71.54 -27.88
CA ALA A 72 19.55 72.33 -29.01
C ALA A 72 19.89 71.37 -30.16
N ILE A 73 19.32 71.62 -31.34
CA ILE A 73 19.63 70.92 -32.58
C ILE A 73 20.85 71.61 -33.19
N ALA A 74 21.95 70.86 -33.36
CA ALA A 74 23.06 71.24 -34.21
C ALA A 74 23.39 70.07 -35.14
N ASN A 75 23.31 70.33 -36.45
CA ASN A 75 23.66 69.42 -37.53
C ASN A 75 25.15 69.10 -37.50
N PHE A 76 25.51 67.81 -37.45
CA PHE A 76 26.88 67.35 -37.65
C PHE A 76 27.07 66.79 -39.06
N SER A 77 27.96 67.44 -39.81
CA SER A 77 28.59 66.93 -41.03
C SER A 77 29.57 65.82 -40.66
N ALA A 78 29.61 64.78 -41.48
CA ALA A 78 30.37 63.55 -41.28
C ALA A 78 31.88 63.78 -41.12
N ASN A 79 32.48 63.06 -40.17
CA ASN A 79 33.93 62.80 -40.12
C ASN A 79 34.15 61.34 -39.64
N PRO A 80 34.94 60.51 -40.32
CA PRO A 80 35.03 59.08 -40.05
C PRO A 80 36.14 58.76 -39.06
N SER A 81 35.80 58.77 -37.77
CA SER A 81 36.64 58.21 -36.69
C SER A 81 35.77 57.62 -35.57
N GLY A 82 34.73 56.87 -35.96
CA GLY A 82 33.68 56.34 -35.06
C GLY A 82 33.68 54.83 -34.77
N LEU A 83 34.63 54.04 -35.28
CA LEU A 83 34.51 52.57 -35.19
C LEU A 83 34.82 51.93 -33.82
N GLN A 84 35.32 52.68 -32.82
CA GLN A 84 35.52 52.16 -31.46
C GLN A 84 34.51 52.70 -30.44
N ALA A 85 33.80 53.79 -30.75
CA ALA A 85 32.78 54.36 -29.86
C ALA A 85 31.42 53.67 -30.03
N ASP A 86 31.04 53.28 -31.26
CA ASP A 86 29.74 52.65 -31.55
C ASP A 86 29.60 51.24 -30.94
N THR A 87 30.69 50.47 -30.84
CA THR A 87 30.67 49.12 -30.24
C THR A 87 30.50 49.18 -28.71
N ALA A 88 31.08 50.18 -28.05
CA ALA A 88 30.95 50.39 -26.61
C ALA A 88 29.56 50.93 -26.24
N VAL A 89 29.00 51.84 -27.04
CA VAL A 89 27.63 52.36 -26.89
C VAL A 89 26.60 51.26 -27.17
N SER A 90 26.84 50.39 -28.15
CA SER A 90 25.96 49.23 -28.42
C SER A 90 26.05 48.15 -27.33
N GLN A 91 27.22 47.92 -26.74
CA GLN A 91 27.38 47.02 -25.58
C GLN A 91 26.76 47.60 -24.29
N GLN A 92 26.89 48.92 -24.07
CA GLN A 92 26.22 49.62 -22.95
C GLN A 92 24.70 49.66 -23.14
N GLY A 93 24.19 49.85 -24.36
CA GLY A 93 22.75 49.77 -24.67
C GLY A 93 22.16 48.38 -24.44
N LEU A 94 22.89 47.33 -24.83
CA LEU A 94 22.55 45.93 -24.51
C LEU A 94 22.63 45.63 -23.01
N ALA A 95 23.60 46.20 -22.29
CA ALA A 95 23.71 46.07 -20.83
C ALA A 95 22.57 46.79 -20.09
N LEU A 96 22.17 47.98 -20.55
CA LEU A 96 21.06 48.78 -20.03
C LEU A 96 19.69 48.14 -20.30
N GLN A 97 19.52 47.37 -21.39
CA GLN A 97 18.31 46.57 -21.63
C GLN A 97 18.30 45.23 -20.85
N LYS A 98 19.49 44.64 -20.59
CA LYS A 98 19.62 43.40 -19.82
C LYS A 98 19.44 43.60 -18.31
N ALA A 99 19.84 44.76 -17.76
CA ALA A 99 19.69 45.08 -16.34
C ALA A 99 18.23 45.02 -15.82
N PRO A 100 17.22 45.66 -16.46
CA PRO A 100 15.82 45.57 -16.02
C PRO A 100 15.26 44.15 -16.22
N LYS A 101 15.69 43.43 -17.25
CA LYS A 101 15.33 42.02 -17.46
C LYS A 101 15.84 41.13 -16.32
N LYS A 102 17.13 41.23 -15.99
CA LYS A 102 17.75 40.47 -14.90
C LYS A 102 17.14 40.81 -13.53
N ALA A 103 16.83 42.08 -13.29
CA ALA A 103 16.12 42.51 -12.08
C ALA A 103 14.68 41.95 -12.01
N SER A 104 13.95 41.94 -13.14
CA SER A 104 12.61 41.34 -13.21
C SER A 104 12.61 39.82 -13.01
N GLU A 105 13.63 39.13 -13.53
CA GLU A 105 13.83 37.69 -13.33
C GLU A 105 14.14 37.40 -11.85
N GLN A 106 15.03 38.18 -11.24
CA GLN A 106 15.39 38.02 -9.83
C GLN A 106 14.19 38.30 -8.90
N LEU A 107 13.36 39.30 -9.22
CA LEU A 107 12.11 39.56 -8.50
C LEU A 107 11.12 38.40 -8.64
N ALA A 108 10.95 37.83 -9.84
CA ALA A 108 10.08 36.69 -10.06
C ALA A 108 10.52 35.46 -9.25
N LEU A 109 11.83 35.22 -9.12
CA LEU A 109 12.37 34.16 -8.28
C LEU A 109 12.17 34.42 -6.78
N SER A 110 12.30 35.68 -6.34
CA SER A 110 11.99 36.08 -4.96
C SER A 110 10.52 35.84 -4.63
N ASN A 111 9.60 36.23 -5.52
CA ASN A 111 8.17 36.03 -5.31
C ASN A 111 7.83 34.53 -5.16
N LYS A 112 8.44 33.66 -5.97
CA LYS A 112 8.27 32.19 -5.83
C LYS A 112 8.75 31.68 -4.49
N TRP A 113 9.90 32.17 -4.04
CA TRP A 113 10.45 31.83 -2.72
C TRP A 113 9.52 32.27 -1.60
N ASP A 114 9.04 33.52 -1.62
CA ASP A 114 8.15 34.07 -0.60
C ASP A 114 6.81 33.33 -0.56
N SER A 115 6.21 33.06 -1.73
CA SER A 115 5.00 32.23 -1.84
C SER A 115 5.22 30.82 -1.30
N ALA A 116 6.37 30.19 -1.55
CA ALA A 116 6.66 28.87 -1.00
C ALA A 116 6.75 28.89 0.54
N LEU A 117 7.35 29.93 1.11
CA LEU A 117 7.43 30.10 2.57
C LEU A 117 6.04 30.32 3.20
N GLU A 118 5.19 31.11 2.56
CA GLU A 118 3.80 31.33 3.00
C GLU A 118 3.01 30.02 3.01
N LYS A 119 3.03 29.26 1.90
CA LYS A 119 2.37 27.96 1.77
C LYS A 119 2.85 26.97 2.83
N ALA A 120 4.17 26.89 3.04
CA ALA A 120 4.75 26.05 4.08
C ALA A 120 4.31 26.47 5.49
N THR A 121 4.16 27.78 5.75
CA THR A 121 3.72 28.28 7.06
C THR A 121 2.27 27.89 7.34
N LEU A 122 1.39 28.02 6.35
CA LEU A 122 0.00 27.55 6.43
C LEU A 122 -0.07 26.03 6.61
N ALA A 123 0.77 25.27 5.90
CA ALA A 123 0.82 23.81 6.03
C ALA A 123 1.25 23.37 7.44
N VAL A 124 2.24 24.05 8.02
CA VAL A 124 2.64 23.82 9.42
C VAL A 124 1.47 24.09 10.36
N GLU A 125 0.76 25.22 10.21
CA GLU A 125 -0.36 25.58 11.07
C GLU A 125 -1.47 24.52 11.06
N LEU A 126 -1.89 24.08 9.86
CA LEU A 126 -2.89 23.02 9.71
C LEU A 126 -2.40 21.68 10.28
N GLY A 127 -1.09 21.42 10.23
CA GLY A 127 -0.46 20.20 10.72
C GLY A 127 -0.17 20.17 12.23
N LYS A 128 -0.35 21.28 12.97
CA LYS A 128 0.03 21.36 14.40
C LYS A 128 -0.78 20.44 15.31
N ASP A 129 -2.09 20.35 15.09
CA ASP A 129 -2.96 19.49 15.88
C ASP A 129 -2.69 18.04 15.54
N THR A 130 -2.29 17.22 16.52
CA THR A 130 -2.02 15.79 16.33
C THR A 130 -3.26 15.01 15.89
N ASN A 131 -4.45 15.49 16.23
CA ASN A 131 -5.75 14.88 15.92
C ASN A 131 -6.49 15.57 14.75
N ALA A 132 -5.77 16.32 13.92
CA ALA A 132 -6.34 16.97 12.74
C ALA A 132 -7.12 15.98 11.86
N SER A 133 -8.29 16.42 11.36
CA SER A 133 -9.12 15.61 10.48
C SER A 133 -8.43 15.30 9.15
N ALA A 134 -8.89 14.25 8.46
CA ALA A 134 -8.40 13.90 7.13
C ALA A 134 -8.54 15.07 6.13
N GLU A 135 -9.58 15.89 6.23
CA GLU A 135 -9.76 17.07 5.37
C GLU A 135 -8.67 18.12 5.64
N THR A 136 -8.39 18.41 6.92
CA THR A 136 -7.34 19.36 7.33
C THR A 136 -5.97 18.88 6.89
N LEU A 137 -5.68 17.59 7.06
CA LEU A 137 -4.41 16.98 6.65
C LEU A 137 -4.24 16.97 5.13
N ALA A 138 -5.32 16.74 4.36
CA ALA A 138 -5.28 16.83 2.89
C ALA A 138 -4.97 18.26 2.41
N LYS A 139 -5.53 19.29 3.08
CA LYS A 139 -5.18 20.69 2.79
C LYS A 139 -3.71 20.96 3.12
N ALA A 140 -3.21 20.47 4.25
CA ALA A 140 -1.80 20.61 4.62
C ALA A 140 -0.87 19.92 3.60
N GLN A 141 -1.26 18.75 3.08
CA GLN A 141 -0.53 18.02 2.03
C GLN A 141 -0.42 18.87 0.76
N SER A 142 -1.54 19.37 0.23
CA SER A 142 -1.57 20.22 -0.97
C SER A 142 -0.65 21.43 -0.82
N LEU A 143 -0.68 22.10 0.33
CA LEU A 143 0.17 23.26 0.60
C LEU A 143 1.66 22.90 0.60
N TRP A 144 2.05 21.74 1.14
CA TRP A 144 3.43 21.26 1.08
C TRP A 144 3.87 20.95 -0.35
N GLU A 145 3.02 20.30 -1.14
CA GLU A 145 3.28 19.99 -2.55
C GLU A 145 3.45 21.27 -3.38
N GLU A 146 2.54 22.24 -3.22
CA GLU A 146 2.61 23.56 -3.86
C GLU A 146 3.90 24.31 -3.46
N ALA A 147 4.28 24.29 -2.17
CA ALA A 147 5.50 24.94 -1.70
C ALA A 147 6.76 24.31 -2.33
N ILE A 148 6.82 22.98 -2.41
CA ILE A 148 7.93 22.25 -3.05
C ILE A 148 8.00 22.60 -4.53
N GLU A 149 6.87 22.64 -5.23
CA GLU A 149 6.82 22.92 -6.66
C GLU A 149 7.26 24.35 -6.99
N LEU A 150 6.85 25.34 -6.19
CA LEU A 150 7.31 26.72 -6.32
C LEU A 150 8.85 26.82 -6.19
N LEU A 151 9.44 26.11 -5.22
CA LEU A 151 10.89 26.10 -5.03
C LEU A 151 11.63 25.36 -6.16
N ARG A 152 11.04 24.32 -6.75
CA ARG A 152 11.64 23.60 -7.89
C ARG A 152 11.78 24.46 -9.14
N GLN A 153 10.92 25.46 -9.30
CA GLN A 153 10.98 26.41 -10.40
C GLN A 153 12.10 27.46 -10.24
N ILE A 154 12.86 27.45 -9.14
CA ILE A 154 14.02 28.31 -8.94
C ILE A 154 15.28 27.59 -9.47
N PRO A 155 15.98 28.17 -10.46
CA PRO A 155 17.19 27.54 -11.03
C PRO A 155 18.28 27.31 -9.99
N LYS A 156 19.03 26.20 -10.14
CA LYS A 156 20.08 25.82 -9.18
C LYS A 156 21.25 26.81 -9.13
N ASP A 157 21.52 27.47 -10.25
CA ASP A 157 22.57 28.46 -10.46
C ASP A 157 22.15 29.90 -10.06
N ALA A 158 20.86 30.12 -9.76
CA ALA A 158 20.39 31.39 -9.22
C ALA A 158 20.84 31.58 -7.75
N ASP A 159 20.84 32.83 -7.28
CA ASP A 159 21.23 33.20 -5.90
C ASP A 159 20.44 32.41 -4.83
N LEU A 160 19.16 32.13 -5.11
CA LEU A 160 18.28 31.36 -4.23
C LEU A 160 18.33 29.85 -4.49
N GLY A 161 19.04 29.37 -5.51
CA GLY A 161 19.03 27.97 -5.94
C GLY A 161 19.48 27.00 -4.85
N LYS A 162 20.62 27.30 -4.19
CA LYS A 162 21.12 26.47 -3.07
C LYS A 162 20.17 26.47 -1.88
N LYS A 163 19.61 27.62 -1.52
CA LYS A 163 18.63 27.74 -0.41
C LYS A 163 17.34 26.97 -0.73
N SER A 164 16.88 27.04 -1.98
CA SER A 164 15.69 26.35 -2.47
C SER A 164 15.87 24.84 -2.40
N ALA A 165 17.03 24.32 -2.84
CA ALA A 165 17.35 22.90 -2.72
C ALA A 165 17.32 22.41 -1.26
N THR A 166 17.90 23.17 -0.33
CA THR A 166 17.84 22.83 1.11
C THR A 166 16.41 22.83 1.64
N LYS A 167 15.59 23.82 1.27
CA LYS A 167 14.19 23.89 1.70
C LYS A 167 13.33 22.78 1.12
N ILE A 168 13.55 22.39 -0.13
CA ILE A 168 12.85 21.26 -0.75
C ILE A 168 13.06 19.98 0.07
N GLU A 169 14.29 19.66 0.48
CA GLU A 169 14.54 18.47 1.29
C GLU A 169 13.87 18.54 2.67
N GLN A 170 13.87 19.72 3.29
CA GLN A 170 13.11 19.94 4.54
C GLN A 170 11.61 19.72 4.33
N TYR A 171 11.03 20.29 3.26
CA TYR A 171 9.60 20.24 2.99
C TYR A 171 9.14 18.83 2.62
N LYS A 172 9.97 18.05 1.93
CA LYS A 172 9.71 16.62 1.69
C LYS A 172 9.58 15.84 2.99
N GLY A 173 10.43 16.11 3.98
CA GLY A 173 10.32 15.47 5.31
C GLY A 173 9.00 15.81 6.00
N ASN A 174 8.58 17.07 5.93
CA ASN A 174 7.29 17.50 6.49
C ASN A 174 6.09 16.90 5.74
N LEU A 175 6.15 16.89 4.40
CA LEU A 175 5.14 16.30 3.54
C LEU A 175 4.94 14.82 3.89
N ALA A 176 6.04 14.05 3.98
CA ALA A 176 5.98 12.63 4.34
C ALA A 176 5.29 12.39 5.70
N SER A 177 5.50 13.28 6.68
CA SER A 177 4.81 13.22 7.98
C SER A 177 3.30 13.48 7.86
N ILE A 178 2.91 14.47 7.05
CA ILE A 178 1.49 14.78 6.79
C ILE A 178 0.82 13.65 6.01
N GLU A 179 1.48 13.10 4.99
CA GLU A 179 0.99 11.97 4.20
C GLU A 179 0.71 10.75 5.08
N TYR A 180 1.64 10.39 5.97
CA TYR A 180 1.45 9.29 6.92
C TYR A 180 0.24 9.51 7.84
N ARG A 181 0.08 10.72 8.37
CA ARG A 181 -1.03 11.06 9.26
C ARG A 181 -2.36 11.09 8.51
N LEU A 182 -2.36 11.60 7.29
CA LEU A 182 -3.53 11.61 6.41
C LEU A 182 -3.99 10.19 6.10
N GLU A 183 -3.05 9.30 5.76
CA GLU A 183 -3.34 7.90 5.49
C GLU A 183 -3.94 7.20 6.71
N THR A 184 -3.41 7.49 7.90
CA THR A 184 -3.94 6.99 9.18
C THR A 184 -5.37 7.49 9.39
N ALA A 185 -5.58 8.81 9.34
CA ALA A 185 -6.89 9.43 9.55
C ALA A 185 -7.94 8.95 8.54
N GLN A 186 -7.55 8.74 7.28
CA GLN A 186 -8.44 8.21 6.25
C GLN A 186 -8.76 6.72 6.47
N SER A 187 -7.93 5.96 7.18
CA SER A 187 -8.15 4.55 7.47
C SER A 187 -8.92 4.31 8.79
N ASP A 188 -9.13 5.35 9.59
CA ASP A 188 -9.70 5.26 10.94
C ASP A 188 -11.09 4.62 10.98
N PHE A 189 -11.86 4.67 9.89
CA PHE A 189 -13.17 4.01 9.83
C PHE A 189 -13.06 2.48 9.95
N LEU A 190 -11.95 1.86 9.53
CA LEU A 190 -11.78 0.40 9.53
C LEU A 190 -11.85 -0.20 10.93
N GLN A 191 -11.28 0.46 11.93
CA GLN A 191 -11.22 -0.03 13.31
C GLN A 191 -12.61 -0.18 13.95
N PRO A 192 -13.50 0.83 13.96
CA PRO A 192 -14.85 0.66 14.49
C PRO A 192 -15.71 -0.29 13.64
N ILE A 193 -15.44 -0.45 12.32
CA ILE A 193 -16.12 -1.49 11.53
C ILE A 193 -15.70 -2.87 12.02
N ALA A 194 -14.39 -3.11 12.09
CA ALA A 194 -13.86 -4.39 12.54
C ALA A 194 -14.38 -4.78 13.93
N GLN A 195 -14.41 -3.84 14.87
CA GLN A 195 -14.89 -4.07 16.23
C GLN A 195 -16.37 -4.48 16.28
N ARG A 196 -17.27 -3.74 15.62
CA ARG A 196 -18.70 -4.07 15.63
C ARG A 196 -19.04 -5.31 14.82
N SER A 197 -18.23 -5.64 13.81
CA SER A 197 -18.31 -6.91 13.10
C SER A 197 -17.80 -8.11 13.91
N GLY A 198 -17.25 -7.88 15.11
CA GLY A 198 -16.75 -8.93 16.00
C GLY A 198 -15.38 -9.48 15.61
N LEU A 199 -14.63 -8.79 14.73
CA LEU A 199 -13.23 -9.13 14.45
C LEU A 199 -12.36 -8.83 15.67
N SER A 200 -11.30 -9.61 15.85
CA SER A 200 -10.40 -9.43 16.97
C SER A 200 -9.58 -8.14 16.85
N SER A 201 -9.04 -7.66 17.97
CA SER A 201 -8.08 -6.53 17.97
C SER A 201 -6.78 -6.83 17.21
N LYS A 202 -6.56 -8.08 16.78
CA LYS A 202 -5.39 -8.51 16.03
C LYS A 202 -5.66 -8.63 14.53
N VAL A 203 -6.84 -8.30 14.02
CA VAL A 203 -7.13 -8.41 12.59
C VAL A 203 -6.22 -7.52 11.74
N LYS A 204 -5.79 -8.00 10.58
CA LYS A 204 -5.01 -7.25 9.58
C LYS A 204 -5.93 -7.00 8.39
N ILE A 205 -6.08 -5.75 7.99
CA ILE A 205 -6.98 -5.36 6.90
C ILE A 205 -6.23 -4.41 5.96
N THR A 206 -6.35 -4.67 4.67
CA THR A 206 -6.00 -3.72 3.63
C THR A 206 -7.10 -3.76 2.59
N ILE A 207 -7.70 -2.61 2.28
CA ILE A 207 -8.64 -2.43 1.16
C ILE A 207 -8.07 -1.38 0.21
N CYS A 208 -8.14 -1.65 -1.08
CA CYS A 208 -7.68 -0.74 -2.12
C CYS A 208 -8.72 -0.61 -3.23
N HIS A 209 -8.83 0.58 -3.78
CA HIS A 209 -9.53 0.82 -5.04
C HIS A 209 -8.64 0.43 -6.22
N LEU A 210 -9.15 -0.36 -7.18
CA LEU A 210 -8.34 -1.01 -8.22
C LEU A 210 -7.59 0.00 -9.11
N HIS A 211 -8.31 0.98 -9.66
CA HIS A 211 -7.77 1.89 -10.67
C HIS A 211 -6.92 3.00 -10.07
N SER A 212 -7.39 3.63 -8.98
CA SER A 212 -6.66 4.74 -8.34
C SER A 212 -5.52 4.25 -7.44
N ARG A 213 -5.49 2.95 -7.10
CA ARG A 213 -4.57 2.34 -6.13
C ARG A 213 -4.55 3.02 -4.76
N ARG A 214 -5.58 3.81 -4.45
CA ARG A 214 -5.80 4.35 -3.10
C ARG A 214 -6.15 3.20 -2.17
N CYS A 215 -5.50 3.14 -1.01
CA CYS A 215 -5.67 2.08 -0.04
C CYS A 215 -5.98 2.61 1.36
N ARG A 216 -6.59 1.76 2.18
CA ARG A 216 -6.85 1.95 3.61
C ARG A 216 -6.41 0.72 4.36
N ARG A 217 -5.79 0.94 5.53
CA ARG A 217 -5.05 -0.10 6.24
C ARG A 217 -5.41 -0.09 7.71
N LEU A 218 -5.60 -1.29 8.25
CA LEU A 218 -5.61 -1.54 9.69
C LEU A 218 -4.62 -2.66 9.96
N ARG A 219 -3.42 -2.29 10.43
CA ARG A 219 -2.30 -3.23 10.63
C ARG A 219 -1.94 -4.03 9.37
N GLY A 220 -2.19 -3.45 8.19
CA GLY A 220 -2.03 -4.11 6.88
C GLY A 220 -0.62 -4.64 6.62
N ASN A 221 0.39 -3.97 7.19
CA ASN A 221 1.81 -4.28 7.09
C ASN A 221 2.31 -5.28 8.15
N GLU A 222 1.49 -5.61 9.15
CA GLU A 222 1.85 -6.58 10.18
C GLU A 222 1.72 -8.02 9.66
N ARG A 223 2.59 -8.91 10.12
CA ARG A 223 2.51 -10.33 9.77
C ARG A 223 1.47 -11.04 10.63
N PRO A 224 0.53 -11.80 10.03
CA PRO A 224 -0.32 -12.69 10.81
C PRO A 224 0.51 -13.86 11.35
N ARG A 225 -0.03 -14.57 12.35
CA ARG A 225 0.58 -15.79 12.91
C ARG A 225 0.87 -16.86 11.84
N SER A 226 0.01 -16.94 10.82
CA SER A 226 0.15 -17.82 9.67
C SER A 226 -0.55 -17.19 8.47
N VAL A 227 -0.03 -17.44 7.27
CA VAL A 227 -0.68 -17.04 6.01
C VAL A 227 -1.64 -18.10 5.48
N ALA A 228 -1.66 -19.29 6.08
CA ALA A 228 -2.50 -20.40 5.68
C ALA A 228 -2.46 -20.64 4.15
N SER A 229 -3.60 -20.99 3.55
CA SER A 229 -3.73 -21.14 2.10
C SER A 229 -3.70 -19.83 1.30
N LEU A 230 -3.65 -18.65 1.94
CA LEU A 230 -3.44 -17.38 1.22
C LEU A 230 -2.06 -17.35 0.54
N MET A 231 -1.09 -18.14 1.04
CA MET A 231 0.23 -18.33 0.40
C MET A 231 0.16 -18.80 -1.06
N LYS A 232 -0.98 -19.35 -1.49
CA LYS A 232 -1.17 -19.82 -2.87
C LYS A 232 -1.25 -18.65 -3.86
N VAL A 233 -1.61 -17.45 -3.41
CA VAL A 233 -1.57 -16.21 -4.22
C VAL A 233 -0.14 -15.85 -4.63
N PRO A 234 0.86 -15.71 -3.73
CA PRO A 234 2.23 -15.46 -4.13
C PRO A 234 2.85 -16.58 -4.99
N VAL A 235 2.47 -17.84 -4.78
CA VAL A 235 2.89 -18.94 -5.68
C VAL A 235 2.32 -18.75 -7.08
N ALA A 236 1.03 -18.38 -7.19
CA ALA A 236 0.42 -18.06 -8.48
C ALA A 236 1.11 -16.89 -9.17
N ILE A 237 1.43 -15.81 -8.45
CA ILE A 237 2.17 -14.66 -8.99
C ILE A 237 3.52 -15.08 -9.59
N ALA A 238 4.30 -15.90 -8.86
CA ALA A 238 5.58 -16.40 -9.38
C ALA A 238 5.40 -17.30 -10.60
N LEU A 239 4.36 -18.13 -10.63
CA LEU A 239 4.02 -18.95 -11.80
C LEU A 239 3.67 -18.09 -13.00
N MET A 240 2.74 -17.14 -12.86
CA MET A 240 2.29 -16.25 -13.94
C MET A 240 3.45 -15.44 -14.52
N HIS A 241 4.34 -14.94 -13.66
CA HIS A 241 5.58 -14.32 -14.10
C HIS A 241 6.44 -15.27 -14.94
N LYS A 242 6.67 -16.51 -14.48
CA LYS A 242 7.46 -17.50 -15.23
C LYS A 242 6.84 -17.81 -16.59
N LEU A 243 5.54 -18.09 -16.62
CA LEU A 243 4.83 -18.45 -17.85
C LEU A 243 4.89 -17.32 -18.88
N THR A 244 4.70 -16.08 -18.42
CA THR A 244 4.73 -14.89 -19.29
C THR A 244 6.13 -14.63 -19.81
N THR A 245 7.12 -14.54 -18.93
CA THR A 245 8.50 -14.16 -19.28
C THR A 245 9.17 -15.22 -20.16
N ASP A 246 8.98 -16.49 -19.81
CA ASP A 246 9.59 -17.61 -20.54
C ASP A 246 8.72 -18.06 -21.73
N LYS A 247 7.56 -17.43 -21.96
CA LYS A 247 6.58 -17.75 -23.01
C LYS A 247 6.14 -19.22 -22.98
N ILE A 248 5.94 -19.77 -21.79
CA ILE A 248 5.50 -21.16 -21.58
C ILE A 248 3.99 -21.22 -21.73
N ARG A 249 3.51 -22.20 -22.51
CA ARG A 249 2.07 -22.40 -22.70
C ARG A 249 1.40 -22.93 -21.43
N PHE A 250 0.19 -22.45 -21.16
CA PHE A 250 -0.63 -22.89 -20.04
C PHE A 250 -0.98 -24.39 -20.07
N ASP A 251 -1.07 -24.98 -21.27
CA ASP A 251 -1.34 -26.40 -21.46
C ASP A 251 -0.10 -27.30 -21.36
N THR A 252 1.08 -26.72 -21.06
CA THR A 252 2.32 -27.49 -20.88
C THR A 252 2.12 -28.57 -19.80
N PRO A 253 2.39 -29.84 -20.10
CA PRO A 253 2.22 -30.94 -19.16
C PRO A 253 3.28 -30.89 -18.05
N LEU A 254 2.85 -31.09 -16.81
CA LEU A 254 3.69 -31.24 -15.63
C LEU A 254 3.28 -32.49 -14.86
N TYR A 255 4.24 -33.39 -14.65
CA TYR A 255 4.07 -34.59 -13.83
C TYR A 255 4.04 -34.22 -12.35
N VAL A 256 3.10 -34.81 -11.60
CA VAL A 256 2.94 -34.61 -10.16
C VAL A 256 3.66 -35.73 -9.40
N ASP A 257 4.72 -35.38 -8.68
CA ASP A 257 5.54 -36.34 -7.93
C ASP A 257 4.77 -37.03 -6.80
N ARG A 258 5.00 -38.33 -6.61
CA ARG A 258 4.39 -39.13 -5.52
C ARG A 258 4.74 -38.61 -4.13
N GLY A 259 5.90 -37.97 -3.98
CA GLY A 259 6.33 -37.31 -2.76
C GLY A 259 5.52 -36.07 -2.41
N ASN A 260 4.74 -35.49 -3.33
CA ASN A 260 3.89 -34.32 -3.03
C ASN A 260 2.51 -34.69 -2.49
N PHE A 261 2.25 -35.97 -2.25
CA PHE A 261 0.98 -36.42 -1.71
C PHE A 261 0.73 -35.85 -0.31
N THR A 262 -0.45 -35.29 -0.14
CA THR A 262 -1.04 -34.88 1.13
C THR A 262 -2.54 -35.13 1.06
N GLU A 263 -3.23 -35.15 2.20
CA GLU A 263 -4.68 -35.12 2.19
C GLU A 263 -5.18 -33.76 1.69
N ASP A 264 -5.96 -33.76 0.61
CA ASP A 264 -6.76 -32.62 0.18
C ASP A 264 -8.04 -33.09 -0.53
N ALA A 265 -9.01 -32.17 -0.65
CA ALA A 265 -10.29 -32.42 -1.32
C ALA A 265 -10.23 -32.21 -2.85
N SER A 266 -9.02 -32.07 -3.42
CA SER A 266 -8.86 -31.71 -4.82
C SER A 266 -8.93 -32.91 -5.77
N HIS A 267 -9.02 -32.63 -7.07
CA HIS A 267 -9.01 -33.66 -8.10
C HIS A 267 -7.61 -34.06 -8.56
N ILE A 268 -6.57 -33.41 -8.04
CA ILE A 268 -5.18 -33.72 -8.39
C ILE A 268 -4.75 -35.00 -7.68
N ARG A 269 -4.13 -35.90 -8.43
CA ARG A 269 -3.58 -37.16 -7.95
C ARG A 269 -2.11 -37.22 -8.29
N VAL A 270 -1.31 -37.70 -7.34
CA VAL A 270 0.11 -37.92 -7.58
C VAL A 270 0.34 -39.08 -8.54
N GLY A 271 1.48 -39.08 -9.22
CA GLY A 271 1.79 -40.07 -10.25
C GLY A 271 1.06 -39.86 -11.56
N GLN A 272 0.41 -38.71 -11.74
CA GLN A 272 -0.29 -38.32 -12.96
C GLN A 272 0.29 -37.01 -13.52
N THR A 273 -0.07 -36.72 -14.76
CA THR A 273 0.37 -35.50 -15.47
C THR A 273 -0.84 -34.60 -15.71
N TYR A 274 -0.68 -33.31 -15.44
CA TYR A 274 -1.71 -32.29 -15.67
C TYR A 274 -1.08 -31.08 -16.38
N SER A 275 -1.90 -30.25 -17.00
CA SER A 275 -1.41 -28.95 -17.50
C SER A 275 -1.08 -28.00 -16.35
N LEU A 276 -0.16 -27.06 -16.58
CA LEU A 276 0.13 -25.97 -15.64
C LEU A 276 -1.14 -25.16 -15.30
N GLU A 277 -2.02 -24.93 -16.26
CA GLU A 277 -3.34 -24.31 -16.03
C GLU A 277 -4.21 -25.12 -15.08
N ARG A 278 -4.28 -26.44 -15.23
CA ARG A 278 -5.09 -27.28 -14.35
C ARG A 278 -4.56 -27.24 -12.92
N LEU A 279 -3.24 -27.30 -12.74
CA LEU A 279 -2.61 -27.20 -11.43
C LEU A 279 -2.83 -25.83 -10.79
N LEU A 280 -2.68 -24.74 -11.55
CA LEU A 280 -2.97 -23.38 -11.08
C LEU A 280 -4.45 -23.25 -10.66
N THR A 281 -5.36 -23.73 -11.49
CA THR A 281 -6.80 -23.66 -11.24
C THR A 281 -7.19 -24.44 -10.00
N GLU A 282 -6.70 -25.68 -9.84
CA GLU A 282 -6.99 -26.51 -8.66
C GLU A 282 -6.36 -25.95 -7.39
N MET A 283 -5.15 -25.37 -7.47
CA MET A 283 -4.52 -24.66 -6.37
C MET A 283 -5.37 -23.48 -5.89
N ILE A 284 -5.94 -22.70 -6.79
CA ILE A 284 -6.67 -21.49 -6.42
C ILE A 284 -8.12 -21.80 -6.08
N ALA A 285 -8.85 -22.48 -6.97
CA ALA A 285 -10.29 -22.71 -6.86
C ALA A 285 -10.67 -23.75 -5.79
N LEU A 286 -9.90 -24.84 -5.68
CA LEU A 286 -10.15 -25.92 -4.71
C LEU A 286 -9.13 -25.95 -3.57
N SER A 287 -8.24 -24.95 -3.52
CA SER A 287 -7.18 -24.87 -2.50
C SER A 287 -6.30 -26.13 -2.45
N SER A 288 -6.10 -26.83 -3.59
CA SER A 288 -5.34 -28.09 -3.66
C SER A 288 -3.94 -27.95 -3.05
N ASN A 289 -3.60 -28.79 -2.09
CA ASN A 289 -2.28 -28.84 -1.48
C ASN A 289 -1.30 -29.56 -2.40
N ILE A 290 -1.73 -30.64 -3.06
CA ILE A 290 -0.89 -31.42 -3.97
C ILE A 290 -0.47 -30.53 -5.17
N ALA A 291 -1.40 -29.79 -5.76
CA ALA A 291 -1.09 -28.87 -6.85
C ALA A 291 -0.12 -27.77 -6.41
N THR A 292 -0.34 -27.16 -5.24
CA THR A 292 0.57 -26.15 -4.69
C THR A 292 1.97 -26.70 -4.48
N ASN A 293 2.09 -27.88 -3.87
CA ASN A 293 3.39 -28.49 -3.61
C ASN A 293 4.14 -28.80 -4.90
N GLN A 294 3.43 -29.28 -5.93
CA GLN A 294 4.04 -29.54 -7.23
C GLN A 294 4.45 -28.24 -7.95
N LEU A 295 3.66 -27.18 -7.86
CA LEU A 295 4.01 -25.87 -8.43
C LEU A 295 5.20 -25.23 -7.70
N ILE A 296 5.31 -25.42 -6.38
CA ILE A 296 6.49 -25.01 -5.61
C ILE A 296 7.74 -25.76 -6.10
N ASP A 297 7.66 -27.07 -6.33
CA ASP A 297 8.79 -27.85 -6.85
C ASP A 297 9.17 -27.44 -8.28
N TYR A 298 8.18 -27.20 -9.13
CA TYR A 298 8.40 -26.76 -10.50
C TYR A 298 9.11 -25.41 -10.60
N LEU A 299 8.74 -24.46 -9.74
CA LEU A 299 9.35 -23.13 -9.70
C LEU A 299 10.68 -23.12 -8.94
N GLY A 300 10.73 -23.83 -7.81
CA GLY A 300 11.78 -23.75 -6.81
C GLY A 300 11.65 -22.52 -5.91
N TRP A 301 11.90 -22.68 -4.60
CA TRP A 301 11.79 -21.59 -3.63
C TRP A 301 12.67 -20.38 -3.96
N ASN A 302 13.88 -20.59 -4.49
CA ASN A 302 14.77 -19.49 -4.86
C ASN A 302 14.15 -18.60 -5.94
N TYR A 303 13.55 -19.20 -6.95
CA TYR A 303 12.86 -18.46 -8.00
C TYR A 303 11.66 -17.71 -7.42
N ILE A 304 10.79 -18.39 -6.65
CA ILE A 304 9.59 -17.78 -6.07
C ILE A 304 9.98 -16.55 -5.24
N ASN A 305 10.89 -16.69 -4.28
CA ASN A 305 11.25 -15.59 -3.39
C ASN A 305 12.00 -14.46 -4.10
N ARG A 306 12.82 -14.78 -5.11
CA ARG A 306 13.50 -13.76 -5.93
C ARG A 306 12.48 -12.91 -6.70
N ILE A 307 11.54 -13.55 -7.38
CA ILE A 307 10.49 -12.83 -8.12
C ILE A 307 9.61 -12.00 -7.19
N LEU A 308 9.24 -12.54 -6.02
CA LEU A 308 8.46 -11.78 -5.05
C LEU A 308 9.22 -10.53 -4.57
N GLN A 309 10.52 -10.66 -4.29
CA GLN A 309 11.36 -9.53 -3.88
C GLN A 309 11.56 -8.50 -5.01
N GLU A 310 11.83 -8.94 -6.24
CA GLU A 310 12.00 -8.08 -7.42
C GLU A 310 10.73 -7.27 -7.72
N ARG A 311 9.55 -7.83 -7.44
CA ARG A 311 8.25 -7.15 -7.57
C ARG A 311 7.87 -6.30 -6.36
N GLY A 312 8.74 -6.16 -5.36
CA GLY A 312 8.54 -5.29 -4.20
C GLY A 312 7.88 -5.95 -2.98
N PHE A 313 7.58 -7.25 -3.01
CA PHE A 313 6.98 -7.98 -1.88
C PHE A 313 8.05 -8.39 -0.86
N GLN A 314 8.46 -7.44 -0.03
CA GLN A 314 9.59 -7.59 0.90
C GLN A 314 9.28 -8.49 2.10
N ASN A 315 8.01 -8.65 2.47
CA ASN A 315 7.57 -9.42 3.63
C ASN A 315 7.10 -10.84 3.28
N THR A 316 6.76 -11.07 2.02
CA THR A 316 6.27 -12.36 1.56
C THR A 316 7.43 -13.31 1.29
N ARG A 317 7.43 -14.47 1.95
CA ARG A 317 8.40 -15.54 1.71
C ARG A 317 7.70 -16.90 1.66
N ILE A 318 8.00 -17.66 0.62
CA ILE A 318 7.54 -19.04 0.44
C ILE A 318 8.73 -19.96 0.67
N GLN A 319 8.69 -20.70 1.77
CA GLN A 319 9.80 -21.53 2.25
C GLN A 319 9.33 -22.90 2.73
N TYR A 320 8.02 -23.15 2.61
CA TYR A 320 7.36 -24.33 3.12
C TYR A 320 6.24 -24.79 2.19
N LYS A 321 6.19 -26.09 1.92
CA LYS A 321 5.08 -26.78 1.24
C LYS A 321 3.88 -26.92 2.17
N VAL A 322 2.70 -27.06 1.60
CA VAL A 322 1.48 -27.26 2.39
C VAL A 322 1.42 -28.70 2.89
N ILE A 323 1.13 -28.89 4.18
CA ILE A 323 0.96 -30.20 4.81
C ILE A 323 -0.54 -30.51 4.87
N GLY A 324 -0.90 -31.78 4.66
CA GLY A 324 -2.24 -32.28 5.00
C GLY A 324 -2.41 -32.51 6.49
N ASP A 325 -3.56 -33.04 6.90
CA ASP A 325 -3.87 -33.25 8.31
C ASP A 325 -2.97 -34.29 8.98
N LYS A 326 -2.54 -35.32 8.24
CA LYS A 326 -1.65 -36.37 8.77
C LYS A 326 -0.45 -36.64 7.87
N ILE A 327 -0.54 -36.36 6.57
CA ILE A 327 0.48 -36.71 5.59
C ILE A 327 1.29 -35.48 5.20
N TRP A 328 2.60 -35.64 5.36
CA TRP A 328 3.60 -34.63 5.01
C TRP A 328 4.15 -34.89 3.61
N PRO A 329 4.29 -33.86 2.78
CA PRO A 329 4.98 -34.01 1.51
C PRO A 329 6.48 -34.21 1.75
N ARG A 330 7.16 -34.83 0.80
CA ARG A 330 8.62 -34.96 0.77
C ARG A 330 9.24 -33.56 0.63
N ASN A 331 10.29 -33.33 1.42
CA ASN A 331 11.00 -32.06 1.47
C ASN A 331 10.03 -30.87 1.69
N PRO A 332 9.34 -30.81 2.84
CA PRO A 332 8.34 -29.79 3.08
C PRO A 332 8.95 -28.39 3.28
N GLY A 333 10.27 -28.27 3.45
CA GLY A 333 10.94 -27.03 3.83
C GLY A 333 11.15 -26.92 5.34
N PHE A 334 11.71 -25.79 5.79
CA PHE A 334 12.18 -25.65 7.18
C PHE A 334 11.71 -24.38 7.90
N ARG A 335 11.12 -23.42 7.19
CA ARG A 335 10.70 -22.12 7.76
C ARG A 335 9.27 -21.83 7.35
N ALA A 336 8.49 -21.27 8.27
CA ALA A 336 7.10 -20.89 7.98
C ALA A 336 7.02 -19.88 6.83
N ASN A 337 5.97 -19.99 6.03
CA ASN A 337 5.64 -19.00 5.01
C ASN A 337 5.18 -17.69 5.67
N THR A 338 5.54 -16.56 5.09
CA THR A 338 5.15 -15.23 5.58
C THR A 338 4.55 -14.40 4.46
N SER A 339 3.70 -13.43 4.82
CA SER A 339 3.08 -12.41 3.96
C SER A 339 2.43 -11.36 4.87
N THR A 340 1.92 -10.29 4.29
CA THR A 340 1.09 -9.27 4.95
C THR A 340 -0.23 -9.10 4.20
N ALA A 341 -1.21 -8.42 4.81
CA ALA A 341 -2.46 -8.09 4.12
C ALA A 341 -2.21 -7.08 2.99
N ASP A 342 -1.26 -6.16 3.17
CA ASP A 342 -0.81 -5.23 2.13
C ASP A 342 -0.32 -5.97 0.89
N GLU A 343 0.66 -6.87 1.04
CA GLU A 343 1.27 -7.53 -0.11
C GLU A 343 0.31 -8.50 -0.82
N LEU A 344 -0.59 -9.16 -0.08
CA LEU A 344 -1.64 -9.98 -0.70
C LEU A 344 -2.64 -9.13 -1.48
N THR A 345 -3.01 -7.96 -0.96
CA THR A 345 -3.89 -7.01 -1.65
C THR A 345 -3.22 -6.48 -2.92
N ASP A 346 -1.94 -6.12 -2.84
CA ASP A 346 -1.17 -5.65 -4.00
C ASP A 346 -1.02 -6.73 -5.07
N MET A 347 -0.83 -8.00 -4.69
CA MET A 347 -0.84 -9.11 -5.64
C MET A 347 -2.18 -9.26 -6.34
N MET A 348 -3.29 -9.13 -5.61
CA MET A 348 -4.62 -9.16 -6.19
C MET A 348 -4.89 -7.94 -7.08
N LEU A 349 -4.41 -6.74 -6.72
CA LEU A 349 -4.43 -5.58 -7.61
C LEU A 349 -3.69 -5.85 -8.92
N ALA A 350 -2.52 -6.52 -8.86
CA ALA A 350 -1.78 -6.89 -10.07
C ALA A 350 -2.55 -7.91 -10.94
N ILE A 351 -3.21 -8.89 -10.32
CA ILE A 351 -4.03 -9.89 -11.02
C ILE A 351 -5.20 -9.22 -11.74
N TYR A 352 -5.97 -8.37 -11.04
CA TYR A 352 -7.15 -7.72 -11.60
C TYR A 352 -6.82 -6.57 -12.56
N ASN A 353 -5.61 -6.00 -12.48
CA ASN A 353 -5.07 -5.10 -13.51
C ASN A 353 -4.42 -5.84 -14.70
N ARG A 354 -4.40 -7.18 -14.69
CA ARG A 354 -3.89 -8.03 -15.78
C ARG A 354 -2.43 -7.73 -16.13
N GLU A 355 -1.58 -7.59 -15.13
CA GLU A 355 -0.15 -7.29 -15.32
C GLU A 355 0.62 -8.43 -16.01
N HIS A 356 0.09 -9.66 -16.07
CA HIS A 356 0.67 -10.80 -16.78
C HIS A 356 -0.22 -11.31 -17.92
N LEU A 357 0.42 -11.92 -18.92
CA LEU A 357 -0.31 -12.62 -19.98
C LEU A 357 -1.01 -13.85 -19.39
N GLY A 358 -2.32 -13.95 -19.63
CA GLY A 358 -3.12 -15.07 -19.17
C GLY A 358 -3.69 -14.91 -17.75
N ASP A 359 -3.60 -13.73 -17.12
CA ASP A 359 -4.22 -13.46 -15.81
C ASP A 359 -5.73 -13.80 -15.78
N GLU A 360 -6.39 -13.81 -16.93
CA GLU A 360 -7.77 -14.30 -17.10
C GLU A 360 -7.98 -15.75 -16.61
N VAL A 361 -6.98 -16.61 -16.73
CA VAL A 361 -7.02 -17.98 -16.19
C VAL A 361 -7.07 -17.94 -14.67
N LEU A 362 -6.24 -17.09 -14.06
CA LEU A 362 -6.16 -16.93 -12.61
C LEU A 362 -7.41 -16.26 -12.04
N ILE A 363 -7.93 -15.22 -12.70
CA ILE A 363 -9.20 -14.57 -12.35
C ILE A 363 -10.34 -15.60 -12.37
N ARG A 364 -10.48 -16.39 -13.45
CA ARG A 364 -11.50 -17.46 -13.51
C ARG A 364 -11.32 -18.51 -12.41
N ALA A 365 -10.10 -18.77 -11.97
CA ALA A 365 -9.88 -19.69 -10.85
C ALA A 365 -10.33 -19.07 -9.51
N LEU A 366 -10.11 -17.77 -9.30
CA LEU A 366 -10.61 -17.04 -8.13
C LEU A 366 -12.15 -16.96 -8.11
N GLU A 367 -12.79 -16.73 -9.26
CA GLU A 367 -14.25 -16.76 -9.44
C GLU A 367 -14.86 -18.15 -9.14
N ARG A 368 -14.07 -19.21 -9.31
CA ARG A 368 -14.48 -20.60 -9.08
C ARG A 368 -14.10 -21.11 -7.70
N GLN A 369 -13.70 -20.23 -6.78
CA GLN A 369 -13.44 -20.61 -5.39
C GLN A 369 -14.60 -21.45 -4.84
N TYR A 370 -14.26 -22.63 -4.36
CA TYR A 370 -15.22 -23.56 -3.77
C TYR A 370 -15.61 -23.12 -2.36
N ASP A 371 -14.64 -22.66 -1.58
CA ASP A 371 -14.89 -22.08 -0.27
C ASP A 371 -15.46 -20.67 -0.40
N ARG A 372 -16.79 -20.58 -0.29
CA ARG A 372 -17.57 -19.35 -0.40
C ARG A 372 -18.04 -18.83 0.95
N ALA A 373 -17.46 -19.36 2.03
CA ALA A 373 -17.88 -19.07 3.39
C ALA A 373 -17.47 -17.68 3.88
N LEU A 374 -16.72 -16.88 3.11
CA LEU A 374 -16.20 -15.58 3.56
C LEU A 374 -16.69 -14.43 2.69
N GLY A 375 -15.88 -13.98 1.73
CA GLY A 375 -16.17 -12.79 0.92
C GLY A 375 -17.41 -12.95 0.05
N PHE A 376 -17.61 -14.13 -0.55
CA PHE A 376 -18.82 -14.43 -1.31
C PHE A 376 -20.08 -14.30 -0.44
N ALA A 377 -20.16 -15.06 0.66
CA ALA A 377 -21.31 -15.02 1.56
C ALA A 377 -21.53 -13.64 2.20
N GLY A 378 -20.46 -12.90 2.53
CA GLY A 378 -20.54 -11.54 3.05
C GLY A 378 -21.10 -10.51 2.06
N LEU A 379 -21.06 -10.81 0.76
CA LEU A 379 -21.62 -9.95 -0.29
C LEU A 379 -23.00 -10.39 -0.78
N GLU A 380 -23.49 -11.59 -0.43
CA GLU A 380 -24.83 -12.05 -0.84
C GLU A 380 -25.95 -11.14 -0.30
N GLY A 381 -25.74 -10.50 0.86
CA GLY A 381 -26.67 -9.53 1.44
C GLY A 381 -26.38 -8.07 1.10
N ALA A 382 -25.22 -7.77 0.51
CA ALA A 382 -24.77 -6.41 0.24
C ALA A 382 -25.09 -5.97 -1.20
N GLN A 383 -25.12 -4.65 -1.43
CA GLN A 383 -25.19 -4.11 -2.79
C GLN A 383 -23.80 -4.20 -3.44
N GLY A 384 -23.46 -5.37 -3.97
CA GLY A 384 -22.16 -5.62 -4.57
C GLY A 384 -22.10 -6.92 -5.37
N LYS A 385 -21.13 -7.00 -6.28
CA LYS A 385 -20.82 -8.23 -7.02
C LYS A 385 -19.49 -8.78 -6.56
N TRP A 386 -19.49 -9.98 -6.00
CA TRP A 386 -18.29 -10.74 -5.76
C TRP A 386 -17.61 -11.12 -7.10
N LEU A 387 -16.31 -10.84 -7.22
CA LEU A 387 -15.54 -11.11 -8.44
C LEU A 387 -14.57 -12.29 -8.30
N GLY A 388 -14.34 -12.78 -7.08
CA GLY A 388 -13.43 -13.90 -6.84
C GLY A 388 -12.62 -13.70 -5.57
N GLU A 389 -12.22 -14.80 -4.94
CA GLU A 389 -11.42 -14.75 -3.72
C GLU A 389 -10.46 -15.93 -3.56
N LYS A 390 -9.46 -15.75 -2.70
CA LYS A 390 -8.71 -16.85 -2.09
C LYS A 390 -8.89 -16.80 -0.58
N THR A 391 -9.44 -17.87 -0.01
CA THR A 391 -9.52 -18.05 1.45
C THR A 391 -8.28 -18.74 2.00
N GLY A 392 -8.02 -18.57 3.30
CA GLY A 392 -6.99 -19.28 4.02
C GLY A 392 -7.37 -19.52 5.47
N GLN A 393 -7.18 -20.76 5.90
CA GLN A 393 -7.58 -21.21 7.22
C GLN A 393 -6.52 -22.10 7.88
N THR A 394 -6.37 -21.91 9.18
CA THR A 394 -5.77 -22.85 10.15
C THR A 394 -6.66 -22.89 11.39
N SER A 395 -6.32 -23.68 12.40
CA SER A 395 -7.02 -23.68 13.68
C SER A 395 -6.97 -22.36 14.45
N ARG A 396 -6.12 -21.39 14.04
CA ARG A 396 -5.90 -20.13 14.76
C ARG A 396 -5.93 -18.89 13.89
N VAL A 397 -6.12 -19.05 12.58
CA VAL A 397 -6.11 -17.96 11.60
C VAL A 397 -7.18 -18.23 10.57
N LEU A 398 -7.98 -17.23 10.27
CA LEU A 398 -8.93 -17.24 9.18
C LEU A 398 -8.78 -15.95 8.39
N GLY A 399 -8.82 -16.04 7.06
CA GLY A 399 -8.74 -14.86 6.23
C GLY A 399 -9.15 -15.11 4.80
N THR A 400 -9.35 -14.01 4.10
CA THR A 400 -9.64 -13.99 2.66
C THR A 400 -8.94 -12.80 2.02
N THR A 401 -8.57 -12.95 0.75
CA THR A 401 -8.31 -11.84 -0.15
C THR A 401 -9.29 -11.93 -1.31
N LEU A 402 -10.13 -10.91 -1.49
CA LEU A 402 -11.20 -10.91 -2.48
C LEU A 402 -11.18 -9.64 -3.32
N ALA A 403 -11.69 -9.76 -4.54
CA ALA A 403 -12.10 -8.63 -5.34
C ALA A 403 -13.62 -8.56 -5.42
N MET A 404 -14.14 -7.34 -5.43
CA MET A 404 -15.57 -7.06 -5.52
C MET A 404 -15.81 -5.81 -6.35
N ASN A 405 -16.92 -5.79 -7.09
CA ASN A 405 -17.43 -4.59 -7.71
C ASN A 405 -18.54 -4.02 -6.83
N LEU A 406 -18.36 -2.79 -6.38
CA LEU A 406 -19.32 -2.04 -5.59
C LEU A 406 -19.67 -0.78 -6.39
N PHE A 407 -20.93 -0.67 -6.80
CA PHE A 407 -21.46 0.53 -7.47
C PHE A 407 -20.70 0.94 -8.73
N GLY A 408 -20.21 -0.03 -9.52
CA GLY A 408 -19.45 0.23 -10.74
C GLY A 408 -17.94 0.31 -10.53
N GLU A 409 -17.47 0.46 -9.29
CA GLU A 409 -16.05 0.53 -8.95
C GLU A 409 -15.55 -0.80 -8.40
N THR A 410 -14.31 -1.16 -8.75
CA THR A 410 -13.70 -2.41 -8.28
C THR A 410 -12.78 -2.15 -7.09
N TYR A 411 -13.00 -2.90 -6.02
CA TYR A 411 -12.19 -2.90 -4.82
C TYR A 411 -11.57 -4.28 -4.58
N VAL A 412 -10.37 -4.28 -4.03
CA VAL A 412 -9.68 -5.47 -3.54
C VAL A 412 -9.49 -5.31 -2.05
N ILE A 413 -9.86 -6.32 -1.26
CA ILE A 413 -9.67 -6.32 0.18
C ILE A 413 -9.06 -7.63 0.65
N THR A 414 -8.11 -7.53 1.56
CA THR A 414 -7.59 -8.64 2.34
C THR A 414 -7.93 -8.44 3.81
N VAL A 415 -8.51 -9.48 4.42
CA VAL A 415 -8.84 -9.53 5.86
C VAL A 415 -8.25 -10.81 6.44
N ILE A 416 -7.42 -10.69 7.47
CA ILE A 416 -6.81 -11.83 8.16
C ILE A 416 -6.95 -11.64 9.66
N ASP A 417 -7.75 -12.50 10.30
CA ASP A 417 -7.90 -12.54 11.75
C ASP A 417 -7.11 -13.73 12.33
N ASP A 418 -6.17 -13.45 13.22
CA ASP A 418 -5.37 -14.43 13.96
C ASP A 418 -5.53 -14.33 15.49
N GLY A 419 -6.51 -13.54 15.94
CA GLY A 419 -6.93 -13.44 17.33
C GLY A 419 -8.08 -14.37 17.66
N PHE A 420 -9.03 -14.56 16.73
CA PHE A 420 -10.20 -15.42 16.91
C PHE A 420 -10.66 -16.01 15.56
N TYR A 421 -11.14 -17.26 15.56
CA TYR A 421 -11.72 -17.90 14.38
C TYR A 421 -13.22 -17.58 14.32
N SER A 422 -13.67 -16.81 13.34
CA SER A 422 -15.10 -16.48 13.15
C SER A 422 -15.40 -16.13 11.69
N GLU A 423 -15.98 -17.08 10.95
CA GLU A 423 -16.51 -16.80 9.61
C GLU A 423 -17.62 -15.73 9.63
N PRO A 424 -18.60 -15.75 10.56
CA PRO A 424 -19.62 -14.71 10.62
C PRO A 424 -19.04 -13.31 10.80
N SER A 425 -17.95 -13.17 11.57
CA SER A 425 -17.32 -11.86 11.78
C SER A 425 -16.66 -11.31 10.52
N ILE A 426 -16.01 -12.18 9.72
CA ILE A 426 -15.46 -11.76 8.43
C ILE A 426 -16.59 -11.43 7.45
N ARG A 427 -17.67 -12.25 7.37
CA ARG A 427 -18.83 -11.97 6.51
C ARG A 427 -19.44 -10.61 6.82
N HIS A 428 -19.75 -10.37 8.10
CA HIS A 428 -20.37 -9.14 8.54
C HIS A 428 -19.44 -7.93 8.36
N PHE A 429 -18.12 -8.11 8.48
CA PHE A 429 -17.17 -7.05 8.15
C PHE A 429 -17.19 -6.68 6.66
N ILE A 430 -17.25 -7.66 5.76
CA ILE A 430 -17.34 -7.40 4.31
C ILE A 430 -18.63 -6.68 3.95
N GLU A 431 -19.76 -7.09 4.54
CA GLU A 431 -21.06 -6.43 4.40
C GLU A 431 -20.99 -4.96 4.85
N GLU A 432 -20.48 -4.70 6.06
CA GLU A 432 -20.37 -3.35 6.61
C GLU A 432 -19.42 -2.45 5.80
N ILE A 433 -18.36 -3.00 5.20
CA ILE A 433 -17.48 -2.27 4.30
C ILE A 433 -18.21 -1.89 3.02
N ALA A 434 -18.97 -2.81 2.43
CA ALA A 434 -19.78 -2.53 1.25
C ALA A 434 -20.81 -1.43 1.53
N GLU A 435 -21.49 -1.48 2.68
CA GLU A 435 -22.40 -0.42 3.10
C GLU A 435 -21.70 0.91 3.38
N TYR A 436 -20.51 0.90 3.99
CA TYR A 436 -19.74 2.12 4.20
C TYR A 436 -19.41 2.80 2.87
N ILE A 437 -18.93 2.03 1.89
CA ILE A 437 -18.61 2.54 0.56
C ILE A 437 -19.89 3.02 -0.15
N PHE A 438 -21.02 2.34 0.01
CA PHE A 438 -22.31 2.80 -0.53
C PHE A 438 -22.69 4.20 -0.01
N ARG A 439 -22.58 4.40 1.32
CA ARG A 439 -22.98 5.66 1.96
C ARG A 439 -22.01 6.82 1.67
N ASN A 440 -20.72 6.54 1.53
CA ASN A 440 -19.69 7.56 1.40
C ASN A 440 -19.17 7.73 -0.05
N GLY A 441 -19.49 6.80 -0.94
CA GLY A 441 -19.04 6.77 -2.34
C GLY A 441 -17.57 6.38 -2.56
N HIS A 442 -16.80 6.18 -1.49
CA HIS A 442 -15.37 5.85 -1.54
C HIS A 442 -14.88 5.26 -0.22
N ILE A 443 -13.61 4.81 -0.22
CA ILE A 443 -12.83 4.43 0.97
C ILE A 443 -11.95 5.56 1.51
#